data_AF-A0A7G8H8N9-F1
#
_entry.id   AF-A0A7G8H8N9-F1
#
_cell.length_a   1.000
_cell.length_b   1.000
_cell.length_c   1.000
_cell.angle_alpha   90.00
_cell.angle_beta   90.00
_cell.angle_gamma   90.00
#
_symmetry.space_group_name_H-M   'P 1'
#
loop_
_entity.id
_entity.type
_entity.pdbx_description
1 polymer ?
#
loop_
_entity_poly.entity_id
_entity_poly.type
_entity_poly.pdbx_seq_one_letter_code
_entity_poly.pdbx_strand_id
1 'polypeptide(L)'
;MQSPRRILLLLMSMVGAVLVGWITAASMAPETRARGSRPAEDQQVETLMKQLQGQDELSEAERVMLLERLVAQERLQEAEVVLQPWLSGRSTPRELSLFKAELQRRNGQPESARSSLQHLMRLHPNDPQGLQLLVLLDQQQGRQRQAVKDLTSRFKELEPGQRLEIGLLLADLLRQGESDQAAVNMYRLLAEEEPTNARPLLALALLQQEQGHTLAVQATLKQARQRPDSNGRINPLIDVLAGQLGLNAARHL
;
A
#
# COMPACT_ATOMS: atom_id res chain seq x y z
N MET A 1 -0.02 18.16 -18.40
CA MET A 1 -0.55 16.84 -17.99
C MET A 1 0.55 15.91 -17.41
N GLN A 2 1.51 16.43 -16.62
CA GLN A 2 2.58 15.59 -16.03
C GLN A 2 2.40 15.34 -14.51
N SER A 3 1.53 16.08 -13.83
CA SER A 3 1.26 15.95 -12.38
C SER A 3 0.79 14.57 -11.88
N PRO A 4 -0.15 13.84 -12.52
CA PRO A 4 -0.73 12.65 -11.90
C PRO A 4 0.28 11.50 -11.74
N ARG A 5 1.24 11.39 -12.67
CA ARG A 5 2.31 10.37 -12.59
C ARG A 5 3.27 10.62 -11.43
N ARG A 6 3.60 11.89 -11.16
CA ARG A 6 4.50 12.25 -10.04
C ARG A 6 3.80 12.10 -8.69
N ILE A 7 2.53 12.47 -8.60
CA ILE A 7 1.72 12.27 -7.39
C ILE A 7 1.58 10.77 -7.08
N LEU A 8 1.43 9.92 -8.10
CA LEU A 8 1.43 8.47 -7.93
C LEU A 8 2.77 7.95 -7.35
N LEU A 9 3.91 8.46 -7.84
CA LEU A 9 5.23 8.11 -7.29
C LEU A 9 5.39 8.56 -5.83
N LEU A 10 4.88 9.75 -5.49
CA LEU A 10 4.90 10.22 -4.11
C LEU A 10 3.99 9.40 -3.21
N LEU A 11 2.79 9.06 -3.68
CA LEU A 11 1.88 8.15 -2.99
C LEU A 11 2.59 6.82 -2.69
N MET A 12 3.29 6.24 -3.68
CA MET A 12 4.07 5.02 -3.48
C MET A 12 5.18 5.18 -2.44
N SER A 13 5.87 6.32 -2.38
CA SER A 13 6.89 6.59 -1.36
C SER A 13 6.31 6.81 0.05
N MET A 14 5.14 7.44 0.16
CA MET A 14 4.48 7.73 1.44
C MET A 14 3.87 6.48 2.06
N VAL A 15 3.36 5.57 1.22
CA VAL A 15 2.85 4.26 1.63
C VAL A 15 4.01 3.28 1.96
N GLY A 16 5.26 3.77 2.01
CA GLY A 16 6.50 3.02 2.19
C GLY A 16 6.37 1.70 2.95
N ALA A 17 6.74 0.61 2.29
CA ALA A 17 7.12 -0.68 2.87
C ALA A 17 6.08 -1.44 3.72
N VAL A 18 4.81 -1.50 3.32
CA VAL A 18 3.88 -2.54 3.82
C VAL A 18 3.63 -3.68 2.79
N LEU A 19 3.98 -3.49 1.51
CA LEU A 19 3.59 -4.42 0.44
C LEU A 19 4.65 -5.40 -0.08
N VAL A 20 5.90 -5.34 0.39
CA VAL A 20 6.88 -6.41 0.16
C VAL A 20 7.73 -6.50 1.41
N GLY A 21 8.02 -7.72 1.85
CA GLY A 21 8.70 -8.03 3.10
C GLY A 21 9.87 -7.10 3.45
N TRP A 22 10.09 -6.99 4.74
CA TRP A 22 11.10 -6.22 5.47
C TRP A 22 12.57 -6.35 5.03
N ILE A 23 12.87 -6.90 3.86
CA ILE A 23 14.24 -7.21 3.42
C ILE A 23 14.46 -6.68 2.00
N THR A 24 14.79 -5.40 1.89
CA THR A 24 15.74 -4.86 0.89
C THR A 24 15.97 -3.36 1.08
N ALA A 25 15.01 -2.62 1.65
CA ALA A 25 15.13 -1.16 1.81
C ALA A 25 16.22 -0.71 2.81
N ALA A 26 16.64 -1.56 3.74
CA ALA A 26 17.66 -1.21 4.75
C ALA A 26 19.12 -1.37 4.27
N SER A 27 19.38 -1.92 3.07
CA SER A 27 20.75 -2.23 2.61
C SER A 27 21.22 -1.43 1.39
N MET A 28 20.39 -0.56 0.83
CA MET A 28 20.72 0.27 -0.33
C MET A 28 20.23 1.72 -0.16
N ALA A 29 20.52 2.34 0.98
CA ALA A 29 20.59 3.79 1.04
C ALA A 29 22.05 4.19 0.86
N PRO A 30 22.47 4.77 -0.28
CA PRO A 30 23.75 5.43 -0.35
C PRO A 30 23.69 6.68 0.54
N GLU A 31 24.15 6.55 1.79
CA GLU A 31 24.62 7.69 2.55
C GLU A 31 25.84 8.25 1.84
N THR A 32 25.66 9.23 0.94
CA THR A 32 26.73 10.15 0.48
C THR A 32 26.19 11.13 -0.58
N ARG A 33 25.55 12.23 -0.15
CA ARG A 33 25.62 13.58 -0.81
C ARG A 33 24.74 14.70 -0.21
N ALA A 34 24.07 14.52 0.93
CA ALA A 34 23.00 15.45 1.34
C ALA A 34 23.34 16.50 2.43
N ARG A 35 24.61 16.94 2.59
CA ARG A 35 24.95 17.93 3.63
C ARG A 35 25.08 19.38 3.15
N GLY A 36 25.35 19.61 1.86
CA GLY A 36 25.48 20.96 1.27
C GLY A 36 24.20 21.54 0.65
N SER A 37 23.23 20.69 0.30
CA SER A 37 22.00 21.09 -0.42
C SER A 37 20.80 21.40 0.47
N ARG A 38 20.77 20.88 1.72
CA ARG A 38 19.63 21.07 2.64
C ARG A 38 19.28 22.55 2.90
N PRO A 39 20.23 23.46 3.19
CA PRO A 39 19.88 24.85 3.47
C PRO A 39 19.29 25.59 2.26
N ALA A 40 19.76 25.28 1.06
CA ALA A 40 19.26 25.88 -0.19
C ALA A 40 17.87 25.35 -0.55
N GLU A 41 17.63 24.05 -0.34
CA GLU A 41 16.32 23.42 -0.53
C GLU A 41 15.29 23.96 0.47
N ASP A 42 15.67 24.14 1.74
CA ASP A 42 14.81 24.73 2.77
C ASP A 42 14.44 26.18 2.43
N GLN A 43 15.42 26.99 1.99
CA GLN A 43 15.16 28.37 1.58
C GLN A 43 14.24 28.45 0.35
N GLN A 44 14.35 27.49 -0.58
CA GLN A 44 13.47 27.42 -1.73
C GLN A 44 12.03 27.06 -1.34
N VAL A 45 11.84 26.12 -0.40
CA VAL A 45 10.52 25.80 0.16
C VAL A 45 9.89 27.04 0.80
N GLU A 46 10.63 27.76 1.63
CA GLU A 46 10.12 28.98 2.28
C GLU A 46 9.73 30.07 1.27
N THR A 47 10.51 30.21 0.19
CA THR A 47 10.23 31.21 -0.86
C THR A 47 8.93 30.88 -1.59
N LEU A 48 8.76 29.62 -2.00
CA LEU A 48 7.55 29.18 -2.69
C LEU A 48 6.32 29.20 -1.77
N MET A 49 6.48 28.90 -0.47
CA MET A 49 5.41 29.02 0.52
C MET A 49 4.97 30.48 0.71
N LYS A 50 5.90 31.43 0.75
CA LYS A 50 5.57 32.86 0.82
C LYS A 50 4.83 33.35 -0.41
N GLN A 51 5.24 32.91 -1.61
CA GLN A 51 4.52 33.22 -2.85
C GLN A 51 3.08 32.68 -2.80
N LEU A 52 2.90 31.43 -2.36
CA LEU A 52 1.58 30.84 -2.20
C LEU A 52 0.70 31.60 -1.20
N GLN A 53 1.28 32.06 -0.08
CA GLN A 53 0.58 32.90 0.92
C GLN A 53 0.25 34.29 0.37
N GLY A 54 1.13 34.85 -0.47
CA GLY A 54 0.92 36.10 -1.21
C GLY A 54 -0.12 36.00 -2.32
N GLN A 55 -0.73 34.83 -2.52
CA GLN A 55 -1.69 34.51 -3.59
C GLN A 55 -1.08 34.56 -4.99
N ASP A 56 0.24 34.43 -5.12
CA ASP A 56 0.91 34.29 -6.40
C ASP A 56 0.61 32.90 -7.00
N GLU A 57 0.37 32.84 -8.31
CA GLU A 57 0.20 31.57 -9.03
C GLU A 57 1.54 30.86 -9.19
N LEU A 58 1.74 29.80 -8.41
CA LEU A 58 2.81 28.83 -8.66
C LEU A 58 2.49 27.99 -9.91
N SER A 59 3.50 27.79 -10.77
CA SER A 59 3.37 26.84 -11.88
C SER A 59 3.11 25.41 -11.38
N GLU A 60 2.53 24.57 -12.24
CA GLU A 60 2.27 23.16 -11.90
C GLU A 60 3.57 22.44 -11.47
N ALA A 61 4.71 22.75 -12.11
CA ALA A 61 6.00 22.16 -11.81
C ALA A 61 6.54 22.60 -10.44
N GLU A 62 6.46 23.90 -10.12
CA GLU A 62 6.87 24.43 -8.82
C GLU A 62 6.00 23.87 -7.70
N ARG A 63 4.69 23.73 -7.94
CA ARG A 63 3.74 23.16 -6.98
C ARG A 63 4.04 21.70 -6.68
N VAL A 64 4.33 20.88 -7.71
CA VAL A 64 4.70 19.47 -7.50
C VAL A 64 6.03 19.39 -6.75
N MET A 65 7.03 20.16 -7.14
CA MET A 65 8.32 20.16 -6.44
C MET A 65 8.16 20.59 -4.98
N LEU A 66 7.38 21.65 -4.71
CA LEU A 66 7.09 22.10 -3.35
C LEU A 66 6.40 20.99 -2.54
N LEU A 67 5.40 20.32 -3.12
CA LEU A 67 4.73 19.20 -2.49
C LEU A 67 5.71 18.07 -2.13
N GLU A 68 6.56 17.67 -3.08
CA GLU A 68 7.58 16.62 -2.89
C GLU A 68 8.50 16.96 -1.72
N ARG A 69 8.97 18.21 -1.64
CA ARG A 69 9.85 18.67 -0.56
C ARG A 69 9.16 18.74 0.79
N LEU A 70 7.93 19.26 0.84
CA LEU A 70 7.17 19.34 2.09
C LEU A 70 6.86 17.95 2.66
N VAL A 71 6.50 16.99 1.80
CA VAL A 71 6.29 15.59 2.20
C VAL A 71 7.58 14.98 2.73
N ALA A 72 8.72 15.18 2.05
CA ALA A 72 10.02 14.67 2.49
C ALA A 72 10.50 15.30 3.81
N GLN A 73 10.06 16.52 4.13
CA GLN A 73 10.36 17.23 5.36
C GLN A 73 9.34 16.96 6.49
N GLU A 74 8.37 16.07 6.29
CA GLU A 74 7.24 15.83 7.23
C GLU A 74 6.39 17.08 7.54
N ARG A 75 6.44 18.10 6.67
CA ARG A 75 5.61 19.33 6.77
C ARG A 75 4.24 19.09 6.16
N LEU A 76 3.51 18.12 6.72
CA LEU A 76 2.33 17.52 6.11
C LEU A 76 1.12 18.46 6.06
N GLN A 77 0.98 19.38 7.03
CA GLN A 77 -0.07 20.42 7.00
C GLN A 77 0.10 21.34 5.79
N GLU A 78 1.32 21.78 5.52
CA GLU A 78 1.62 22.67 4.40
C GLU A 78 1.46 21.94 3.06
N ALA A 79 1.89 20.67 3.00
CA ALA A 79 1.65 19.82 1.83
C ALA A 79 0.15 19.72 1.48
N GLU A 80 -0.74 19.68 2.48
CA GLU A 80 -2.20 19.60 2.27
C GLU A 80 -2.75 20.90 1.67
N VAL A 81 -2.19 22.06 2.05
CA VAL A 81 -2.52 23.36 1.46
C VAL A 81 -2.09 23.41 -0.01
N VAL A 82 -0.87 22.95 -0.30
CA VAL A 82 -0.31 22.92 -1.66
C VAL A 82 -1.17 22.07 -2.61
N LEU A 83 -1.84 21.03 -2.07
CA LEU A 83 -2.69 20.10 -2.80
C LEU A 83 -4.05 20.69 -3.22
N GLN A 84 -4.56 21.73 -2.54
CA GLN A 84 -5.93 22.23 -2.69
C GLN A 84 -6.36 22.51 -4.13
N PRO A 85 -5.57 23.19 -4.98
CA PRO A 85 -6.03 23.54 -6.33
C PRO A 85 -6.30 22.33 -7.23
N TRP A 86 -5.60 21.21 -7.01
CA TRP A 86 -5.86 19.98 -7.75
C TRP A 86 -7.11 19.23 -7.26
N LEU A 87 -7.57 19.52 -6.04
CA LEU A 87 -8.78 18.93 -5.47
C LEU A 87 -10.06 19.68 -5.89
N SER A 88 -9.96 20.97 -6.23
CA SER A 88 -11.11 21.84 -6.55
C SER A 88 -11.71 21.65 -7.95
N GLY A 89 -11.18 20.72 -8.75
CA GLY A 89 -11.73 20.40 -10.07
C GLY A 89 -13.12 19.74 -10.02
N ARG A 90 -13.81 19.67 -11.17
CA ARG A 90 -15.14 19.02 -11.29
C ARG A 90 -15.16 17.56 -10.83
N SER A 91 -14.03 16.87 -10.93
CA SER A 91 -13.83 15.52 -10.44
C SER A 91 -12.38 15.39 -9.99
N THR A 92 -12.17 14.90 -8.77
CA THR A 92 -10.84 14.63 -8.23
C THR A 92 -10.38 13.25 -8.71
N PRO A 93 -9.22 13.11 -9.36
CA PRO A 93 -8.66 11.81 -9.72
C PRO A 93 -8.48 10.92 -8.49
N ARG A 94 -8.74 9.62 -8.65
CA ARG A 94 -8.66 8.63 -7.58
C ARG A 94 -7.31 8.63 -6.85
N GLU A 95 -6.21 8.76 -7.59
CA GLU A 95 -4.84 8.82 -7.03
C GLU A 95 -4.66 10.02 -6.11
N LEU A 96 -5.26 11.15 -6.47
CA LEU A 96 -5.19 12.39 -5.71
C LEU A 96 -6.05 12.31 -4.44
N SER A 97 -7.21 11.66 -4.52
CA SER A 97 -8.03 11.35 -3.35
C SER A 97 -7.31 10.44 -2.35
N LEU A 98 -6.59 9.42 -2.84
CA LEU A 98 -5.76 8.57 -1.99
C LEU A 98 -4.59 9.31 -1.36
N PHE A 99 -3.90 10.13 -2.16
CA PHE A 99 -2.79 10.94 -1.68
C PHE A 99 -3.23 11.89 -0.57
N LYS A 100 -4.38 12.55 -0.74
CA LYS A 100 -4.99 13.38 0.31
C LYS A 100 -5.29 12.57 1.58
N ALA A 101 -5.96 11.43 1.45
CA ALA A 101 -6.30 10.58 2.59
C ALA A 101 -5.06 10.10 3.36
N GLU A 102 -4.02 9.68 2.64
CA GLU A 102 -2.76 9.24 3.23
C GLU A 102 -2.03 10.41 3.92
N LEU A 103 -2.02 11.59 3.30
CA LEU A 103 -1.46 12.78 3.90
C LEU A 103 -2.16 13.12 5.21
N GLN A 104 -3.50 13.14 5.22
CA GLN A 104 -4.31 13.38 6.41
C GLN A 104 -4.06 12.34 7.52
N ARG A 105 -3.94 11.06 7.15
CA ARG A 105 -3.63 9.97 8.08
C ARG A 105 -2.28 10.19 8.77
N ARG A 106 -1.24 10.49 7.99
CA ARG A 106 0.12 10.75 8.51
C ARG A 106 0.19 12.05 9.30
N ASN A 107 -0.63 13.04 8.94
CA ASN A 107 -0.72 14.32 9.60
C ASN A 107 -1.52 14.32 10.92
N GLY A 108 -1.89 13.13 11.44
CA GLY A 108 -2.64 13.03 12.69
C GLY A 108 -4.10 13.51 12.58
N GLN A 109 -4.67 13.52 11.37
CA GLN A 109 -6.07 13.89 11.12
C GLN A 109 -6.93 12.66 10.75
N PRO A 110 -7.16 11.72 11.68
CA PRO A 110 -7.82 10.45 11.38
C PRO A 110 -9.25 10.60 10.87
N GLU A 111 -10.00 11.59 11.37
CA GLU A 111 -11.38 11.83 10.93
C GLU A 111 -11.44 12.43 9.52
N SER A 112 -10.55 13.37 9.19
CA SER A 112 -10.40 13.90 7.83
C SER A 112 -10.02 12.79 6.86
N ALA A 113 -9.04 11.95 7.23
CA ALA A 113 -8.61 10.80 6.42
C ALA A 113 -9.77 9.83 6.19
N ARG A 114 -10.54 9.48 7.23
CA ARG A 114 -11.72 8.62 7.12
C ARG A 114 -12.77 9.20 6.19
N SER A 115 -13.07 10.49 6.32
CA SER A 115 -14.04 11.19 5.45
C SER A 115 -13.60 11.16 3.98
N SER A 116 -12.32 11.44 3.72
CA SER A 116 -11.73 11.36 2.37
C SER A 116 -11.81 9.94 1.79
N LEU A 117 -11.51 8.91 2.59
CA LEU A 117 -11.62 7.51 2.18
C LEU A 117 -13.07 7.09 1.93
N GLN A 118 -14.01 7.49 2.79
CA GLN A 118 -15.44 7.22 2.58
C GLN A 118 -15.96 7.89 1.31
N HIS A 119 -15.50 9.10 0.98
CA HIS A 119 -15.84 9.72 -0.29
C HIS A 119 -15.25 8.94 -1.48
N LEU A 120 -13.96 8.56 -1.40
CA LEU A 120 -13.32 7.73 -2.42
C LEU A 120 -14.08 6.42 -2.63
N MET A 121 -14.51 5.76 -1.56
CA MET A 121 -15.21 4.47 -1.62
C MET A 121 -16.65 4.58 -2.13
N ARG A 122 -17.27 5.77 -2.11
CA ARG A 122 -18.55 5.97 -2.82
C ARG A 122 -18.36 5.96 -4.34
N LEU A 123 -17.20 6.39 -4.82
CA LEU A 123 -16.86 6.44 -6.25
C LEU A 123 -16.18 5.15 -6.72
N HIS A 124 -15.39 4.53 -5.84
CA HIS A 124 -14.62 3.32 -6.10
C HIS A 124 -14.76 2.33 -4.91
N PRO A 125 -15.90 1.64 -4.77
CA PRO A 125 -16.22 0.83 -3.58
C PRO A 125 -15.23 -0.28 -3.23
N ASN A 126 -14.59 -0.87 -4.25
CA ASN A 126 -13.66 -1.99 -4.11
C ASN A 126 -12.22 -1.61 -4.46
N ASP A 127 -11.88 -0.32 -4.33
CA ASP A 127 -10.53 0.17 -4.57
C ASP A 127 -9.54 -0.44 -3.57
N PRO A 128 -8.58 -1.28 -4.00
CA PRO A 128 -7.73 -2.04 -3.08
C PRO A 128 -6.89 -1.13 -2.17
N GLN A 129 -6.32 -0.05 -2.72
CA GLN A 129 -5.49 0.88 -1.96
C GLN A 129 -6.32 1.74 -1.01
N GLY A 130 -7.54 2.13 -1.38
CA GLY A 130 -8.48 2.82 -0.48
C GLY A 130 -8.89 1.96 0.71
N LEU A 131 -9.18 0.68 0.47
CA LEU A 131 -9.46 -0.30 1.52
C LEU A 131 -8.24 -0.50 2.42
N GLN A 132 -7.04 -0.62 1.84
CA GLN A 132 -5.80 -0.76 2.59
C GLN A 132 -5.52 0.44 3.49
N LEU A 133 -5.68 1.67 2.98
CA LEU A 133 -5.52 2.89 3.78
C LEU A 133 -6.54 2.97 4.92
N LEU A 134 -7.78 2.52 4.68
CA LEU A 134 -8.80 2.47 5.74
C LEU A 134 -8.42 1.48 6.85
N VAL A 135 -7.90 0.30 6.48
CA VAL A 135 -7.37 -0.69 7.44
C VAL A 135 -6.23 -0.10 8.26
N LEU A 136 -5.23 0.51 7.60
CA LEU A 136 -4.10 1.13 8.28
C LEU A 136 -4.58 2.22 9.27
N LEU A 137 -5.52 3.06 8.83
CA LEU A 137 -6.14 4.07 9.68
C LEU A 137 -6.88 3.45 10.87
N ASP A 138 -7.62 2.36 10.68
CA ASP A 138 -8.30 1.68 11.78
C ASP A 138 -7.34 1.01 12.75
N GLN A 139 -6.24 0.44 12.27
CA GLN A 139 -5.20 -0.13 13.13
C GLN A 139 -4.52 0.93 13.99
N GLN A 140 -4.17 2.09 13.41
CA GLN A 140 -3.62 3.21 14.16
C GLN A 140 -4.56 3.74 15.26
N GLN A 141 -5.86 3.48 15.12
CA GLN A 141 -6.89 3.94 16.04
C GLN A 141 -7.38 2.82 16.97
N GLY A 142 -6.72 1.65 16.96
CA GLY A 142 -7.11 0.49 17.78
C GLY A 142 -8.42 -0.17 17.35
N ARG A 143 -8.94 0.14 16.16
CA ARG A 143 -10.23 -0.34 15.62
C ARG A 143 -10.10 -1.59 14.75
N GLN A 144 -9.09 -2.42 14.98
CA GLN A 144 -8.83 -3.62 14.18
C GLN A 144 -10.03 -4.58 14.11
N ARG A 145 -10.74 -4.81 15.22
CA ARG A 145 -11.95 -5.66 15.23
C ARG A 145 -13.05 -5.13 14.32
N GLN A 146 -13.23 -3.80 14.29
CA GLN A 146 -14.21 -3.17 13.42
C GLN A 146 -13.80 -3.29 11.95
N ALA A 147 -12.51 -3.07 11.64
CA ALA A 147 -11.98 -3.27 10.29
C ALA A 147 -12.17 -4.72 9.79
N VAL A 148 -11.92 -5.73 10.62
CA VAL A 148 -12.21 -7.14 10.28
C VAL A 148 -13.69 -7.34 9.97
N LYS A 149 -14.59 -6.80 10.81
CA LYS A 149 -16.03 -6.90 10.61
C LYS A 149 -16.48 -6.25 9.30
N ASP A 150 -16.00 -5.04 9.01
CA ASP A 150 -16.39 -4.29 7.82
C ASP A 150 -15.87 -4.94 6.53
N LEU A 151 -14.62 -5.40 6.52
CA LEU A 151 -14.07 -6.15 5.40
C LEU A 151 -14.77 -7.49 5.20
N THR A 152 -15.12 -8.20 6.28
CA THR A 152 -15.85 -9.47 6.19
C THR A 152 -17.23 -9.28 5.57
N SER A 153 -17.96 -8.22 5.95
CA SER A 153 -19.27 -7.92 5.36
C SER A 153 -19.15 -7.67 3.86
N ARG A 154 -18.20 -6.83 3.44
CA ARG A 154 -17.97 -6.56 2.01
C ARG A 154 -17.50 -7.79 1.24
N PHE A 155 -16.62 -8.59 1.81
CA PHE A 155 -16.15 -9.83 1.19
C PHE A 155 -17.32 -10.77 0.85
N LYS A 156 -18.34 -10.83 1.70
CA LYS A 156 -19.55 -11.64 1.49
C LYS A 156 -20.50 -11.09 0.44
N GLU A 157 -20.44 -9.79 0.15
CA GLU A 157 -21.26 -9.12 -0.87
C GLU A 157 -20.67 -9.29 -2.29
N LEU A 158 -19.43 -9.79 -2.40
CA LEU A 158 -18.73 -9.96 -3.65
C LEU A 158 -18.65 -11.43 -4.06
N GLU A 159 -18.72 -11.66 -5.36
CA GLU A 159 -18.59 -12.98 -5.98
C GLU A 159 -17.13 -13.46 -5.98
N PRO A 160 -16.90 -14.79 -6.02
CA PRO A 160 -15.60 -15.35 -6.38
C PRO A 160 -15.05 -14.71 -7.66
N GLY A 161 -13.74 -14.45 -7.74
CA GLY A 161 -13.15 -13.68 -8.83
C GLY A 161 -13.02 -12.17 -8.54
N GLN A 162 -14.04 -11.58 -7.89
CA GLN A 162 -14.09 -10.14 -7.63
C GLN A 162 -13.58 -9.77 -6.24
N ARG A 163 -13.55 -10.74 -5.34
CA ARG A 163 -13.23 -10.56 -3.91
C ARG A 163 -11.79 -10.86 -3.52
N LEU A 164 -10.92 -11.13 -4.49
CA LEU A 164 -9.54 -11.52 -4.23
C LEU A 164 -8.79 -10.46 -3.40
N GLU A 165 -8.74 -9.21 -3.86
CA GLU A 165 -7.93 -8.17 -3.20
C GLU A 165 -8.43 -7.86 -1.78
N ILE A 166 -9.75 -7.78 -1.59
CA ILE A 166 -10.34 -7.58 -0.26
C ILE A 166 -10.14 -8.80 0.64
N GLY A 167 -10.18 -10.01 0.09
CA GLY A 167 -9.92 -11.25 0.82
C GLY A 167 -8.47 -11.35 1.29
N LEU A 168 -7.50 -10.98 0.44
CA LEU A 168 -6.07 -10.93 0.81
C LEU A 168 -5.86 -9.94 1.96
N LEU A 169 -6.45 -8.73 1.84
CA LEU A 169 -6.37 -7.72 2.89
C LEU A 169 -7.02 -8.20 4.22
N LEU A 170 -8.17 -8.87 4.14
CA LEU A 170 -8.83 -9.44 5.31
C LEU A 170 -7.99 -10.55 5.96
N ALA A 171 -7.38 -11.43 5.16
CA ALA A 171 -6.51 -12.48 5.67
C ALA A 171 -5.26 -11.91 6.36
N ASP A 172 -4.63 -10.88 5.78
CA ASP A 172 -3.50 -10.17 6.37
C ASP A 172 -3.89 -9.52 7.71
N LEU A 173 -5.07 -8.92 7.78
CA LEU A 173 -5.58 -8.30 9.00
C LEU A 173 -5.91 -9.31 10.10
N LEU A 174 -6.43 -10.49 9.73
CA LEU A 174 -6.68 -11.61 10.64
C LEU A 174 -5.37 -12.17 11.20
N ARG A 175 -4.35 -12.34 10.35
CA ARG A 175 -3.00 -12.77 10.75
C ARG A 175 -2.40 -11.83 11.78
N GLN A 176 -2.46 -10.52 11.51
CA GLN A 176 -1.96 -9.49 12.44
C GLN A 176 -2.76 -9.43 13.76
N GLY A 177 -3.99 -9.92 13.77
CA GLY A 177 -4.84 -10.03 14.96
C GLY A 177 -4.73 -11.39 15.66
N GLU A 178 -3.65 -12.13 15.43
CA GLU A 178 -3.37 -13.47 15.99
C GLU A 178 -4.47 -14.50 15.68
N SER A 179 -5.26 -14.26 14.63
CA SER A 179 -6.33 -15.15 14.17
C SER A 179 -5.83 -16.04 13.03
N ASP A 180 -4.68 -16.67 13.24
CA ASP A 180 -3.91 -17.41 12.24
C ASP A 180 -4.74 -18.46 11.49
N GLN A 181 -5.54 -19.24 12.21
CA GLN A 181 -6.37 -20.28 11.57
C GLN A 181 -7.41 -19.67 10.62
N ALA A 182 -7.95 -18.49 10.96
CA ALA A 182 -8.90 -17.78 10.10
C ALA A 182 -8.20 -17.20 8.87
N ALA A 183 -6.99 -16.65 9.03
CA ALA A 183 -6.16 -16.19 7.92
C ALA A 183 -5.79 -17.34 6.97
N VAL A 184 -5.35 -18.48 7.52
CA VAL A 184 -5.05 -19.69 6.75
C VAL A 184 -6.27 -20.17 5.94
N ASN A 185 -7.45 -20.21 6.55
CA ASN A 185 -8.68 -20.62 5.87
C ASN A 185 -9.04 -19.65 4.74
N MET A 186 -8.88 -18.34 4.97
CA MET A 186 -9.13 -17.32 3.96
C MET A 186 -8.16 -17.44 2.77
N TYR A 187 -6.85 -17.60 3.01
CA TYR A 187 -5.89 -17.78 1.91
C TYR A 187 -6.15 -19.05 1.09
N ARG A 188 -6.56 -20.16 1.73
CA ARG A 188 -6.94 -21.38 1.01
C ARG A 188 -8.19 -21.17 0.15
N LEU A 189 -9.23 -20.55 0.71
CA LEU A 189 -10.44 -20.21 -0.03
C LEU A 189 -10.11 -19.39 -1.28
N LEU A 190 -9.30 -18.34 -1.13
CA LEU A 190 -8.88 -17.50 -2.25
C LEU A 190 -8.04 -18.26 -3.28
N ALA A 191 -7.19 -19.19 -2.85
CA ALA A 191 -6.41 -20.05 -3.76
C ALA A 191 -7.29 -21.03 -4.56
N GLU A 192 -8.41 -21.47 -3.99
CA GLU A 192 -9.40 -22.32 -4.66
C GLU A 192 -10.22 -21.51 -5.67
N GLU A 193 -10.62 -20.29 -5.31
CA GLU A 193 -11.35 -19.37 -6.19
C GLU A 193 -10.51 -18.82 -7.35
N GLU A 194 -9.19 -18.71 -7.17
CA GLU A 194 -8.26 -18.16 -8.14
C GLU A 194 -7.17 -19.15 -8.60
N PRO A 195 -7.51 -20.19 -9.40
CA PRO A 195 -6.57 -21.21 -9.83
C PRO A 195 -5.34 -20.75 -10.63
N THR A 196 -5.34 -19.51 -11.13
CA THR A 196 -4.24 -18.93 -11.91
C THR A 196 -3.48 -17.83 -11.15
N ASN A 197 -3.81 -17.65 -9.86
CA ASN A 197 -3.16 -16.66 -9.02
C ASN A 197 -2.38 -17.33 -7.88
N ALA A 198 -1.06 -17.25 -7.95
CA ALA A 198 -0.20 -17.79 -6.91
C ALA A 198 -0.19 -16.95 -5.61
N ARG A 199 -0.70 -15.70 -5.61
CA ARG A 199 -0.60 -14.77 -4.46
C ARG A 199 -1.20 -15.33 -3.16
N PRO A 200 -2.41 -15.93 -3.13
CA PRO A 200 -2.94 -16.50 -1.90
C PRO A 200 -2.09 -17.62 -1.32
N LEU A 201 -1.51 -18.48 -2.17
CA LEU A 201 -0.62 -19.56 -1.74
C LEU A 201 0.74 -19.03 -1.25
N LEU A 202 1.27 -17.98 -1.89
CA LEU A 202 2.48 -17.31 -1.43
C LEU A 202 2.27 -16.66 -0.05
N ALA A 203 1.13 -16.00 0.16
CA ALA A 203 0.78 -15.42 1.46
C ALA A 203 0.59 -16.51 2.54
N LEU A 204 -0.03 -17.64 2.19
CA LEU A 204 -0.14 -18.80 3.08
C LEU A 204 1.23 -19.38 3.44
N ALA A 205 2.15 -19.50 2.48
CA ALA A 205 3.51 -20.00 2.71
C ALA A 205 4.29 -19.06 3.67
N LEU A 206 4.11 -17.74 3.53
CA LEU A 206 4.70 -16.76 4.46
C LEU A 206 4.15 -16.93 5.88
N LEU A 207 2.84 -17.09 6.05
CA LEU A 207 2.25 -17.33 7.38
C LEU A 207 2.75 -18.65 7.98
N GLN A 208 2.81 -19.73 7.21
CA GLN A 208 3.36 -21.00 7.67
C GLN A 208 4.84 -20.89 8.06
N GLN A 209 5.61 -20.06 7.36
CA GLN A 209 7.00 -19.76 7.72
C GLN A 209 7.07 -19.01 9.05
N GLU A 210 6.24 -17.99 9.26
CA GLU A 210 6.17 -17.25 10.54
C GLU A 210 5.85 -18.19 11.71
N GLN A 211 5.07 -19.25 11.47
CA GLN A 211 4.74 -20.29 12.43
C GLN A 211 5.80 -21.40 12.58
N GLY A 212 6.86 -21.39 11.76
CA GLY A 212 7.91 -22.43 11.76
C GLY A 212 7.52 -23.75 11.08
N HIS A 213 6.40 -23.80 10.35
CA HIS A 213 5.89 -24.99 9.69
C HIS A 213 6.60 -25.31 8.35
N THR A 214 7.91 -25.54 8.40
CA THR A 214 8.79 -25.69 7.22
C THR A 214 8.31 -26.70 6.17
N LEU A 215 7.79 -27.87 6.58
CA LEU A 215 7.26 -28.87 5.66
C LEU A 215 5.99 -28.38 4.93
N ALA A 216 5.12 -27.65 5.64
CA ALA A 216 3.93 -27.06 5.04
C ALA A 216 4.31 -26.00 4.01
N VAL A 217 5.32 -25.17 4.33
CA VAL A 217 5.84 -24.14 3.41
C VAL A 217 6.31 -24.77 2.09
N GLN A 218 7.09 -25.85 2.15
CA GLN A 218 7.55 -26.56 0.95
C GLN A 218 6.38 -27.07 0.10
N ALA A 219 5.38 -27.69 0.74
CA ALA A 219 4.20 -28.20 0.06
C ALA A 219 3.38 -27.06 -0.59
N THR A 220 3.18 -25.95 0.13
CA THR A 220 2.43 -24.79 -0.36
C THR A 220 3.18 -24.05 -1.48
N LEU A 221 4.51 -23.91 -1.41
CA LEU A 221 5.31 -23.35 -2.50
C LEU A 221 5.27 -24.23 -3.77
N LYS A 222 5.27 -25.56 -3.59
CA LYS A 222 5.07 -26.49 -4.72
C LYS A 222 3.70 -26.30 -5.37
N GLN A 223 2.64 -26.19 -4.56
CA GLN A 223 1.30 -25.87 -5.06
C GLN A 223 1.28 -24.52 -5.78
N ALA A 224 1.92 -23.49 -5.23
CA ALA A 224 1.99 -22.17 -5.86
C ALA A 224 2.67 -22.22 -7.24
N ARG A 225 3.73 -23.04 -7.40
CA ARG A 225 4.41 -23.22 -8.70
C ARG A 225 3.52 -23.86 -9.76
N GLN A 226 2.56 -24.69 -9.35
CA GLN A 226 1.58 -25.30 -10.24
C GLN A 226 0.44 -24.35 -10.65
N ARG A 227 0.49 -23.08 -10.23
CA ARG A 227 -0.50 -22.04 -10.53
C ARG A 227 0.15 -20.95 -11.43
N PRO A 228 0.48 -21.25 -12.69
CA PRO A 228 0.99 -20.24 -13.59
C PRO A 228 -0.08 -19.16 -13.84
N ASP A 229 0.38 -17.94 -14.15
CA ASP A 229 -0.52 -16.87 -14.55
C ASP A 229 -1.21 -17.18 -15.90
N SER A 230 -2.09 -16.28 -16.34
CA SER A 230 -2.80 -16.42 -17.62
C SER A 230 -1.88 -16.53 -18.85
N ASN A 231 -0.61 -16.15 -18.74
CA ASN A 231 0.41 -16.25 -19.78
C ASN A 231 1.32 -17.48 -19.60
N GLY A 232 1.00 -18.39 -18.68
CA GLY A 232 1.82 -19.57 -18.39
C GLY A 232 3.06 -19.27 -17.55
N ARG A 233 3.21 -18.06 -16.99
CA ARG A 233 4.41 -17.65 -16.24
C ARG A 233 4.28 -18.04 -14.78
N ILE A 234 5.33 -18.64 -14.25
CA ILE A 234 5.46 -18.94 -12.82
C ILE A 234 5.78 -17.63 -12.09
N ASN A 235 5.13 -17.39 -10.95
CA ASN A 235 5.39 -16.20 -10.15
C ASN A 235 6.84 -16.22 -9.60
N PRO A 236 7.69 -15.23 -9.93
CA PRO A 236 9.11 -15.23 -9.56
C PRO A 236 9.34 -15.18 -8.03
N LEU A 237 8.35 -14.71 -7.26
CA LEU A 237 8.44 -14.67 -5.80
C LEU A 237 8.53 -16.07 -5.17
N ILE A 238 8.08 -17.11 -5.88
CA ILE A 238 8.19 -18.50 -5.42
C ILE A 238 9.67 -18.88 -5.26
N ASP A 239 10.51 -18.54 -6.25
CA ASP A 239 11.94 -18.82 -6.22
C ASP A 239 12.66 -17.98 -5.16
N VAL A 240 12.26 -16.72 -5.00
CA VAL A 240 12.81 -15.83 -3.96
C VAL A 240 12.56 -16.38 -2.57
N LEU A 241 11.32 -16.78 -2.27
CA LEU A 241 10.95 -17.35 -0.97
C LEU A 241 11.62 -18.70 -0.74
N ALA A 242 11.66 -19.56 -1.75
CA ALA A 242 12.35 -20.84 -1.66
C ALA A 242 13.85 -20.66 -1.35
N GLY A 243 14.51 -19.70 -2.02
CA GLY A 243 15.93 -19.38 -1.80
C GLY A 243 16.20 -18.83 -0.40
N GLN A 244 15.37 -17.90 0.10
CA GLN A 244 15.49 -17.36 1.45
C GLN A 244 15.38 -18.45 2.53
N LEU A 245 14.63 -19.50 2.26
CA LEU A 245 14.41 -20.62 3.16
C LEU A 245 15.44 -21.76 3.00
N GLY A 246 16.46 -21.59 2.16
CA GLY A 246 17.44 -22.63 1.88
C GLY A 246 16.84 -23.85 1.18
N LEU A 247 15.65 -23.72 0.58
CA LEU A 247 14.95 -24.76 -0.18
C LEU A 247 15.57 -24.88 -1.59
N ASN A 248 16.89 -24.96 -1.69
CA ASN A 248 17.65 -24.91 -2.94
C ASN A 248 17.50 -26.18 -3.81
N ALA A 249 16.82 -27.21 -3.33
CA ALA A 249 16.38 -28.34 -4.15
C ALA A 249 15.17 -28.01 -5.06
N ALA A 250 14.56 -26.82 -4.92
CA ALA A 250 13.29 -26.44 -5.56
C ALA A 250 13.34 -26.15 -7.07
N ARG A 251 14.50 -26.28 -7.74
CA ARG A 251 14.52 -26.30 -9.23
C ARG A 251 13.80 -27.53 -9.81
N HIS A 252 13.50 -28.53 -8.96
CA HIS A 252 12.80 -29.77 -9.33
C HIS A 252 11.48 -30.03 -8.57
N LEU A 253 10.96 -29.04 -7.82
CA LEU A 253 9.61 -29.12 -7.23
C LEU A 253 8.53 -28.81 -8.27
#